data_AF-B4GGL9-F1
#
_entry.id   AF-B4GGL9-F1
#
_cell.length_a   1.000
_cell.length_b   1.000
_cell.length_c   1.000
_cell.angle_alpha   90.00
_cell.angle_beta   90.00
_cell.angle_gamma   90.00
#
_symmetry.space_group_name_H-M   'P 1'
#
loop_
_entity.id
_entity.type
_entity.pdbx_description
1 polymer ?
#
loop_
_entity_poly.entity_id
_entity_poly.type
_entity_poly.pdbx_seq_one_letter_code
_entity_poly.pdbx_strand_id
1 'polypeptide(L)'
;MEWYRNPKARRSQRVVSADGICNLQRIFDDEIRDGRLNKEVWYPNASSDAILAYKLIVQTGHVDNPVDKELVKTNRLVFSDGIINPKAFYKYLSAWATNDVFAYGASQGKLYPEPRQYYHAPNEYDLKIPKSLPLVYAQMPFYLHGLTHTSQIKTLIGHIRDLSVKFEGFGLPNYPSRIPFIFWEQYMTLRSSLAMILACVLQAALVLVSLLLLSVWAAVLVILSVLASLAQIFGAMTLLGIKLSAIPAVILILSVGMMLCFNVHISLLSLGPLVHGMLTSGVAVFMLSTSPFEFVIRHFCFLLIVVLCVGAGNSLVVFPILLSMLGPEAELVPLEHPDRISTPSPLPVRSSKRSNKSFSGNGSRTYKKEPQGLEPK
;
A
#
# COMPACT_ATOMS: atom_id res chain seq x y z
N MET A 1 25.33 5.83 30.33
CA MET A 1 25.60 4.67 29.47
C MET A 1 25.44 3.40 30.31
N GLU A 2 24.26 3.19 30.91
CA GLU A 2 24.07 2.13 31.92
C GLU A 2 22.57 1.80 32.11
N TRP A 3 21.92 1.35 31.03
CA TRP A 3 20.53 0.87 31.04
C TRP A 3 20.36 -0.47 30.31
N TYR A 4 21.46 -1.15 30.00
CA TYR A 4 21.47 -2.31 29.11
C TYR A 4 21.95 -3.59 29.81
N ARG A 5 21.27 -3.98 30.90
CA ARG A 5 21.46 -5.32 31.47
C ARG A 5 20.31 -5.75 32.39
N ASN A 6 19.06 -5.75 31.92
CA ASN A 6 18.00 -6.45 32.64
C ASN A 6 17.47 -7.66 31.83
N PRO A 7 17.94 -8.88 32.11
CA PRO A 7 17.47 -10.10 31.45
C PRO A 7 15.98 -10.43 31.75
N LYS A 8 15.32 -9.71 32.66
CA LYS A 8 13.89 -9.88 32.99
C LYS A 8 12.92 -9.32 31.94
N ALA A 9 13.39 -8.55 30.96
CA ALA A 9 12.54 -7.99 29.89
C ALA A 9 12.11 -9.01 28.81
N ARG A 10 12.44 -10.30 28.98
CA ARG A 10 12.19 -11.39 28.01
C ARG A 10 10.93 -12.22 28.28
N ARG A 11 10.01 -11.76 29.14
CA ARG A 11 8.79 -12.52 29.46
C ARG A 11 7.59 -11.90 28.76
N SER A 12 6.99 -12.66 27.86
CA SER A 12 5.68 -12.37 27.28
C SER A 12 4.63 -12.20 28.40
N GLN A 13 3.61 -11.39 28.16
CA GLN A 13 2.53 -11.07 29.11
C GLN A 13 1.86 -12.32 29.72
N ARG A 14 1.79 -13.43 28.98
CA ARG A 14 1.31 -14.73 29.49
C ARG A 14 2.23 -15.29 30.58
N VAL A 15 3.54 -15.19 30.38
CA VAL A 15 4.55 -15.70 31.33
C VAL A 15 4.56 -14.85 32.59
N VAL A 16 4.48 -13.52 32.45
CA VAL A 16 4.50 -12.61 33.60
C VAL A 16 3.26 -12.75 34.49
N SER A 17 2.06 -12.81 33.90
CA SER A 17 0.82 -12.98 34.67
C SER A 17 0.70 -14.36 35.31
N ALA A 18 1.08 -15.42 34.59
CA ALA A 18 1.08 -16.78 35.13
C ALA A 18 2.11 -16.94 36.27
N ASP A 19 3.32 -16.39 36.14
CA ASP A 19 4.35 -16.47 37.17
C ASP A 19 3.90 -15.80 38.48
N GLY A 20 3.25 -14.63 38.40
CA GLY A 20 2.72 -13.93 39.58
C GLY A 20 1.63 -14.73 40.29
N ILE A 21 0.66 -15.26 39.53
CA ILE A 21 -0.43 -16.06 40.09
C ILE A 21 0.07 -17.42 40.62
N CYS A 22 1.06 -18.05 39.98
CA CYS A 22 1.75 -19.23 40.49
C CYS A 22 2.41 -18.95 41.84
N ASN A 23 3.07 -17.80 41.99
CA ASN A 23 3.68 -17.43 43.27
C ASN A 23 2.62 -17.22 44.36
N LEU A 24 1.49 -16.59 44.04
CA LEU A 24 0.35 -16.45 44.95
C LEU A 24 -0.22 -17.81 45.37
N GLN A 25 -0.36 -18.76 44.44
CA GLN A 25 -0.80 -20.12 44.76
C GLN A 25 0.17 -20.81 45.74
N ARG A 26 1.47 -20.69 45.51
CA ARG A 26 2.50 -21.28 46.39
C ARG A 26 2.44 -20.69 47.80
N ILE A 27 2.37 -19.35 47.90
CA ILE A 27 2.26 -18.66 49.19
C ILE A 27 1.00 -19.12 49.93
N PHE A 28 -0.13 -19.19 49.23
CA PHE A 28 -1.38 -19.68 49.80
C PHE A 28 -1.26 -21.12 50.33
N ASP A 29 -0.68 -22.04 49.53
CA ASP A 29 -0.52 -23.44 49.92
C ASP A 29 0.39 -23.57 51.17
N ASP A 30 1.46 -22.76 51.25
CA ASP A 30 2.35 -22.71 52.41
C ASP A 30 1.64 -22.15 53.67
N GLU A 31 0.87 -21.05 53.54
CA GLU A 31 0.19 -20.39 54.67
C GLU A 31 -1.03 -21.17 55.20
N ILE A 32 -1.72 -21.90 54.32
CA ILE A 32 -2.78 -22.87 54.69
C ILE A 32 -2.17 -24.00 55.52
N ARG A 33 -1.00 -24.53 55.10
CA ARG A 33 -0.31 -25.61 55.83
C ARG A 33 0.17 -25.16 57.20
N ASP A 34 0.63 -23.92 57.30
CA ASP A 34 1.08 -23.30 58.55
C ASP A 34 -0.08 -22.87 59.47
N GLY A 35 -1.35 -23.02 59.04
CA GLY A 35 -2.53 -22.68 59.83
C GLY A 35 -2.79 -21.17 59.97
N ARG A 36 -2.17 -20.33 59.12
CA ARG A 36 -2.39 -18.87 59.09
C ARG A 36 -3.68 -18.47 58.38
N LEU A 37 -4.19 -19.38 57.54
CA LEU A 37 -5.45 -19.26 56.83
C LEU A 37 -6.34 -20.46 57.17
N ASN A 38 -7.64 -20.23 57.32
CA ASN A 38 -8.62 -21.30 57.36
C ASN A 38 -9.74 -21.03 56.33
N LYS A 39 -10.71 -21.93 56.24
CA LYS A 39 -11.83 -21.81 55.28
C LYS A 39 -12.69 -20.57 55.50
N GLU A 40 -12.80 -20.05 56.71
CA GLU A 40 -13.75 -19.00 57.06
C GLU A 40 -13.10 -17.63 57.25
N VAL A 41 -11.87 -17.60 57.77
CA VAL A 41 -11.16 -16.44 58.32
C VAL A 41 -9.66 -16.60 58.06
N TRP A 42 -8.97 -15.47 57.85
CA TRP A 42 -7.52 -15.37 57.90
C TRP A 42 -7.10 -14.75 59.23
N TYR A 43 -6.03 -15.28 59.83
CA TYR A 43 -5.52 -14.76 61.10
C TYR A 43 -4.63 -13.52 60.89
N PRO A 44 -4.43 -12.68 61.93
CA PRO A 44 -3.61 -11.46 61.82
C PRO A 44 -2.15 -11.67 61.41
N ASN A 45 -1.64 -12.91 61.51
CA ASN A 45 -0.30 -13.29 61.11
C ASN A 45 -0.20 -13.69 59.62
N ALA A 46 -1.31 -13.70 58.87
CA ALA A 46 -1.31 -14.02 57.45
C ALA A 46 -0.67 -12.93 56.59
N SER A 47 0.08 -13.33 55.56
CA SER A 47 0.70 -12.41 54.61
C SER A 47 -0.34 -11.72 53.73
N SER A 48 -0.09 -10.47 53.33
CA SER A 48 -0.93 -9.74 52.37
C SER A 48 -1.16 -10.53 51.08
N ASP A 49 -0.11 -11.18 50.56
CA ASP A 49 -0.20 -11.99 49.34
C ASP A 49 -1.05 -13.24 49.53
N ALA A 50 -1.00 -13.84 50.72
CA ALA A 50 -1.80 -15.00 51.07
C ALA A 50 -3.28 -14.64 51.22
N ILE A 51 -3.58 -13.47 51.80
CA ILE A 51 -4.94 -12.92 51.89
C ILE A 51 -5.47 -12.60 50.48
N LEU A 52 -4.65 -12.02 49.60
CA LEU A 52 -5.02 -11.79 48.20
C LEU A 52 -5.29 -13.12 47.47
N ALA A 53 -4.41 -14.11 47.62
CA ALA A 53 -4.58 -15.43 47.02
C ALA A 53 -5.86 -16.12 47.53
N TYR A 54 -6.15 -16.04 48.83
CA TYR A 54 -7.40 -16.51 49.42
C TYR A 54 -8.61 -15.82 48.77
N LYS A 55 -8.60 -14.48 48.65
CA LYS A 55 -9.67 -13.71 47.98
C LYS A 55 -9.87 -14.13 46.52
N LEU A 56 -8.81 -14.54 45.82
CA LEU A 56 -8.89 -15.03 44.44
C LEU A 56 -9.42 -16.47 44.36
N ILE A 57 -9.00 -17.37 45.25
CA ILE A 57 -9.40 -18.79 45.23
C ILE A 57 -10.90 -18.97 45.46
N VAL A 58 -11.51 -18.13 46.31
CA VAL A 58 -12.95 -18.17 46.60
C VAL A 58 -13.82 -17.62 45.47
N GLN A 59 -13.24 -17.07 44.40
CA GLN A 59 -14.03 -16.54 43.28
C GLN A 59 -14.58 -17.68 42.40
N THR A 60 -15.90 -17.69 42.21
CA THR A 60 -16.57 -18.68 41.34
C THR A 60 -16.44 -18.34 39.85
N GLY A 61 -16.30 -17.05 39.52
CA GLY A 61 -16.32 -16.53 38.14
C GLY A 61 -17.69 -16.05 37.64
N HIS A 62 -18.77 -16.38 38.35
CA HIS A 62 -20.13 -15.93 38.06
C HIS A 62 -20.39 -14.53 38.65
N VAL A 63 -21.36 -13.81 38.06
CA VAL A 63 -21.75 -12.46 38.52
C VAL A 63 -22.76 -12.57 39.66
N ASP A 64 -23.74 -13.48 39.55
CA ASP A 64 -24.85 -13.61 40.50
C ASP A 64 -24.43 -14.23 41.84
N ASN A 65 -23.57 -15.25 41.80
CA ASN A 65 -22.96 -15.85 42.99
C ASN A 65 -21.43 -15.76 42.90
N PRO A 66 -20.81 -14.61 43.22
CA PRO A 66 -19.42 -14.34 42.90
C PRO A 66 -18.40 -15.04 43.79
N VAL A 67 -18.80 -15.50 44.98
CA VAL A 67 -17.90 -15.99 46.03
C VAL A 67 -18.44 -17.27 46.65
N ASP A 68 -17.57 -18.26 46.80
CA ASP A 68 -17.84 -19.51 47.51
C ASP A 68 -16.60 -19.91 48.33
N LYS A 69 -16.75 -20.00 49.65
CA LYS A 69 -15.66 -20.36 50.57
C LYS A 69 -15.35 -21.86 50.55
N GLU A 70 -16.23 -22.73 50.06
CA GLU A 70 -15.92 -24.15 49.91
C GLU A 70 -14.76 -24.37 48.91
N LEU A 71 -14.61 -23.46 47.95
CA LEU A 71 -13.56 -23.49 46.93
C LEU A 71 -12.14 -23.45 47.51
N VAL A 72 -11.95 -22.99 48.75
CA VAL A 72 -10.64 -22.98 49.43
C VAL A 72 -10.00 -24.38 49.45
N LYS A 73 -10.82 -25.45 49.54
CA LYS A 73 -10.33 -26.84 49.62
C LYS A 73 -10.06 -27.47 48.26
N THR A 74 -10.81 -27.06 47.23
CA THR A 74 -10.87 -27.79 45.95
C THR A 74 -10.31 -26.99 44.77
N ASN A 75 -10.31 -25.67 44.86
CA ASN A 75 -9.99 -24.78 43.76
C ASN A 75 -8.51 -24.41 43.77
N ARG A 76 -7.93 -24.23 42.59
CA ARG A 76 -6.57 -23.72 42.40
C ARG A 76 -6.60 -22.55 41.42
N LEU A 77 -5.69 -21.61 41.62
CA LEU A 77 -5.48 -20.47 40.74
C LEU A 77 -4.80 -20.89 39.43
N VAL A 78 -3.84 -21.83 39.51
CA VAL A 78 -3.12 -22.39 38.37
C VAL A 78 -3.15 -23.92 38.45
N PHE A 79 -3.43 -24.57 37.33
CA PHE A 79 -3.43 -26.02 37.19
C PHE A 79 -2.00 -26.58 37.00
N SER A 80 -1.86 -27.91 37.06
CA SER A 80 -0.56 -28.59 36.95
C SER A 80 0.12 -28.44 35.58
N ASP A 81 -0.64 -28.09 34.55
CA ASP A 81 -0.15 -27.79 33.20
C ASP A 81 0.29 -26.32 33.02
N GLY A 82 0.20 -25.50 34.07
CA GLY A 82 0.53 -24.08 34.03
C GLY A 82 -0.60 -23.18 33.48
N ILE A 83 -1.79 -23.73 33.23
CA ILE A 83 -2.94 -22.96 32.77
C ILE A 83 -3.63 -22.32 33.97
N ILE A 84 -3.86 -21.00 33.90
CA ILE A 84 -4.64 -20.26 34.89
C ILE A 84 -6.10 -20.72 34.81
N ASN A 85 -6.74 -20.90 35.97
CA ASN A 85 -8.11 -21.39 36.03
C ASN A 85 -9.08 -20.47 35.23
N PRO A 86 -9.73 -21.00 34.18
CA PRO A 86 -10.52 -20.20 33.24
C PRO A 86 -11.82 -19.68 33.86
N LYS A 87 -12.36 -20.35 34.89
CA LYS A 87 -13.66 -20.01 35.49
C LYS A 87 -13.67 -18.56 36.00
N ALA A 88 -12.63 -18.17 36.73
CA ALA A 88 -12.51 -16.85 37.34
C ALA A 88 -11.38 -15.99 36.71
N PHE A 89 -10.88 -16.35 35.53
CA PHE A 89 -9.79 -15.66 34.85
C PHE A 89 -9.95 -14.13 34.79
N TYR A 90 -11.11 -13.62 34.41
CA TYR A 90 -11.34 -12.18 34.30
C TYR A 90 -11.43 -11.44 35.64
N LYS A 91 -11.66 -12.15 36.75
CA LYS A 91 -11.51 -11.59 38.10
C LYS A 91 -10.04 -11.57 38.51
N TYR A 92 -9.28 -12.61 38.14
CA TYR A 92 -7.83 -12.64 38.37
C TYR A 92 -7.13 -11.55 37.57
N LEU A 93 -7.58 -11.29 36.34
CA LEU A 93 -7.06 -10.23 35.50
C LEU A 93 -7.25 -8.84 36.14
N SER A 94 -8.43 -8.59 36.73
CA SER A 94 -8.71 -7.35 37.47
C SER A 94 -7.76 -7.17 38.64
N ALA A 95 -7.52 -8.23 39.42
CA ALA A 95 -6.62 -8.17 40.56
C ALA A 95 -5.15 -8.03 40.13
N TRP A 96 -4.70 -8.78 39.12
CA TRP A 96 -3.32 -8.74 38.67
C TRP A 96 -2.95 -7.37 38.07
N ALA A 97 -3.79 -6.83 37.17
CA ALA A 97 -3.47 -5.61 36.44
C ALA A 97 -3.27 -4.39 37.34
N THR A 98 -3.94 -4.33 38.50
CA THR A 98 -3.82 -3.22 39.46
C THR A 98 -2.88 -3.47 40.62
N ASN A 99 -2.79 -4.70 41.13
CA ASN A 99 -1.96 -4.99 42.30
C ASN A 99 -0.51 -5.27 41.93
N ASP A 100 -0.24 -5.73 40.70
CA ASP A 100 1.11 -5.94 40.18
C ASP A 100 1.43 -4.96 39.04
N VAL A 101 1.44 -3.66 39.37
CA VAL A 101 1.65 -2.56 38.41
C VAL A 101 3.01 -2.69 37.72
N PHE A 102 4.03 -3.17 38.43
CA PHE A 102 5.37 -3.35 37.86
C PHE A 102 5.37 -4.45 36.81
N ALA A 103 4.74 -5.60 37.07
CA ALA A 103 4.66 -6.68 36.11
C ALA A 103 3.76 -6.32 34.92
N TYR A 104 2.63 -5.64 35.16
CA TYR A 104 1.77 -5.15 34.10
C TYR A 104 2.52 -4.14 33.21
N GLY A 105 3.19 -3.15 33.80
CA GLY A 105 4.00 -2.17 33.08
C GLY A 105 5.18 -2.78 32.32
N ALA A 106 5.88 -3.73 32.94
CA ALA A 106 7.00 -4.45 32.30
C ALA A 106 6.55 -5.32 31.13
N SER A 107 5.33 -5.86 31.17
CA SER A 107 4.78 -6.63 30.05
C SER A 107 4.60 -5.77 28.79
N GLN A 108 4.47 -4.45 28.96
CA GLN A 108 4.17 -3.48 27.90
C GLN A 108 2.96 -3.90 27.03
N GLY A 109 2.12 -4.78 27.57
CA GLY A 109 1.03 -5.38 26.83
C GLY A 109 -0.22 -4.54 26.98
N LYS A 110 -0.81 -4.15 25.84
CA LYS A 110 -2.01 -3.30 25.83
C LYS A 110 -3.24 -4.20 25.82
N LEU A 111 -3.99 -4.21 26.93
CA LEU A 111 -5.23 -4.97 27.08
C LEU A 111 -6.44 -4.06 26.89
N TYR A 112 -7.36 -4.44 26.00
CA TYR A 112 -8.60 -3.70 25.73
C TYR A 112 -9.81 -4.64 25.70
N PRO A 113 -10.93 -4.27 26.35
CA PRO A 113 -11.10 -3.11 27.24
C PRO A 113 -10.15 -3.18 28.46
N GLU A 114 -9.86 -2.02 29.04
CA GLU A 114 -8.95 -1.95 30.18
C GLU A 114 -9.50 -2.78 31.36
N PRO A 115 -8.67 -3.60 32.02
CA PRO A 115 -9.10 -4.38 33.17
C PRO A 115 -9.70 -3.47 34.26
N ARG A 116 -10.79 -3.92 34.87
CA ARG A 116 -11.41 -3.18 35.98
C ARG A 116 -10.43 -3.10 37.14
N GLN A 117 -10.37 -1.93 37.78
CA GLN A 117 -9.46 -1.69 38.88
C GLN A 117 -9.94 -2.40 40.16
N TYR A 118 -9.02 -3.08 40.84
CA TYR A 118 -9.25 -3.67 42.16
C TYR A 118 -8.00 -3.51 43.03
N TYR A 119 -8.05 -2.66 44.04
CA TYR A 119 -6.92 -2.45 44.96
C TYR A 119 -7.09 -3.36 46.17
N HIS A 120 -6.13 -4.26 46.37
CA HIS A 120 -6.14 -5.16 47.50
C HIS A 120 -5.78 -4.43 48.79
N ALA A 121 -6.68 -4.48 49.77
CA ALA A 121 -6.38 -4.12 51.15
C ALA A 121 -6.48 -5.37 52.05
N PRO A 122 -5.45 -5.68 52.88
CA PRO A 122 -5.49 -6.79 53.84
C PRO A 122 -6.58 -6.64 54.90
N ASN A 123 -6.89 -5.40 55.27
CA ASN A 123 -7.85 -5.07 56.34
C ASN A 123 -9.30 -5.08 55.85
N GLU A 124 -9.54 -5.26 54.55
CA GLU A 124 -10.87 -5.30 53.95
C GLU A 124 -11.36 -6.75 53.86
N TYR A 125 -12.49 -7.04 54.49
CA TYR A 125 -13.08 -8.38 54.49
C TYR A 125 -14.03 -8.65 53.32
N ASP A 126 -14.28 -7.65 52.45
CA ASP A 126 -15.05 -7.88 51.23
C ASP A 126 -14.29 -8.81 50.29
N LEU A 127 -14.96 -9.88 49.88
CA LEU A 127 -14.45 -10.90 48.97
C LEU A 127 -14.85 -10.61 47.53
N LYS A 128 -15.69 -9.59 47.26
CA LYS A 128 -16.17 -9.32 45.92
C LYS A 128 -15.10 -8.64 45.06
N ILE A 129 -14.59 -9.38 44.08
CA ILE A 129 -13.70 -8.82 43.05
C ILE A 129 -14.53 -8.46 41.82
N PRO A 130 -14.46 -7.22 41.30
CA PRO A 130 -15.16 -6.82 40.08
C PRO A 130 -14.64 -7.64 38.90
N LYS A 131 -15.55 -8.20 38.10
CA LYS A 131 -15.19 -8.98 36.90
C LYS A 131 -14.85 -8.04 35.74
N SER A 132 -13.65 -8.16 35.17
CA SER A 132 -13.30 -7.49 33.92
C SER A 132 -14.16 -7.99 32.75
N LEU A 133 -14.36 -7.12 31.77
CA LEU A 133 -14.99 -7.50 30.51
C LEU A 133 -14.05 -8.44 29.71
N PRO A 134 -14.62 -9.32 28.86
CA PRO A 134 -13.82 -10.12 27.94
C PRO A 134 -12.91 -9.25 27.07
N LEU A 135 -11.64 -9.63 26.99
CA LEU A 135 -10.65 -8.93 26.17
C LEU A 135 -10.99 -9.08 24.69
N VAL A 136 -11.07 -7.96 23.99
CA VAL A 136 -11.26 -7.88 22.53
C VAL A 136 -9.92 -7.67 21.83
N TYR A 137 -8.97 -7.04 22.50
CA TYR A 137 -7.65 -6.75 21.96
C TYR A 137 -6.57 -6.94 23.02
N ALA A 138 -5.48 -7.62 22.63
CA ALA A 138 -4.29 -7.76 23.45
C ALA A 138 -3.07 -7.58 22.54
N GLN A 139 -2.23 -6.59 22.85
CA GLN A 139 -0.99 -6.36 22.11
C GLN A 139 0.20 -6.89 22.89
N MET A 140 1.09 -7.62 22.22
CA MET A 140 2.36 -8.10 22.78
C MET A 140 3.51 -7.48 22.00
N PRO A 141 4.44 -6.75 22.65
CA PRO A 141 5.54 -6.12 21.96
C PRO A 141 6.67 -7.11 21.67
N PHE A 142 7.26 -6.95 20.48
CA PHE A 142 8.46 -7.66 20.06
C PHE A 142 9.44 -6.64 19.46
N TYR A 143 10.73 -6.84 19.70
CA TYR A 143 11.79 -6.03 19.13
C TYR A 143 12.50 -6.80 18.03
N LEU A 144 12.71 -6.11 16.90
CA LEU A 144 13.43 -6.64 15.75
C LEU A 144 14.83 -6.04 15.75
N HIS A 145 15.83 -6.86 15.46
CA HIS A 145 17.24 -6.46 15.42
C HIS A 145 17.89 -6.91 14.11
N GLY A 146 18.87 -6.14 13.63
CA GLY A 146 19.72 -6.52 12.50
C GLY A 146 19.04 -6.49 11.13
N LEU A 147 17.95 -5.73 10.97
CA LEU A 147 17.26 -5.59 9.68
C LEU A 147 17.81 -4.37 8.91
N THR A 148 18.77 -4.59 8.02
CA THR A 148 19.36 -3.52 7.20
C THR A 148 18.89 -3.57 5.75
N HIS A 149 18.59 -4.77 5.22
CA HIS A 149 18.24 -4.96 3.82
C HIS A 149 16.75 -5.26 3.60
N THR A 150 16.19 -4.74 2.51
CA THR A 150 14.80 -4.98 2.09
C THR A 150 14.48 -6.47 1.98
N SER A 151 15.41 -7.31 1.50
CA SER A 151 15.22 -8.75 1.39
C SER A 151 14.97 -9.42 2.75
N GLN A 152 15.77 -9.06 3.77
CA GLN A 152 15.62 -9.60 5.12
C GLN A 152 14.28 -9.18 5.75
N ILE A 153 13.91 -7.91 5.59
CA ILE A 153 12.62 -7.40 6.06
C ILE A 153 11.48 -8.14 5.37
N LYS A 154 11.60 -8.36 4.06
CA LYS A 154 10.62 -9.11 3.26
C LYS A 154 10.44 -10.54 3.78
N THR A 155 11.54 -11.28 3.98
CA THR A 155 11.51 -12.65 4.51
C THR A 155 10.91 -12.71 5.91
N LEU A 156 11.28 -11.77 6.78
CA LEU A 156 10.73 -11.68 8.13
C LEU A 156 9.20 -11.46 8.12
N ILE A 157 8.72 -10.52 7.31
CA ILE A 157 7.28 -10.25 7.17
C ILE A 157 6.57 -11.52 6.71
N GLY A 158 7.11 -12.23 5.71
CA GLY A 158 6.57 -13.51 5.24
C GLY A 158 6.45 -14.53 6.38
N HIS A 159 7.53 -14.81 7.10
CA HIS A 159 7.51 -15.77 8.22
C HIS A 159 6.51 -15.40 9.32
N ILE A 160 6.40 -14.11 9.67
CA ILE A 160 5.47 -13.67 10.72
C ILE A 160 4.02 -13.78 10.23
N ARG A 161 3.75 -13.48 8.95
CA ARG A 161 2.42 -13.68 8.35
C ARG A 161 2.04 -15.17 8.31
N ASP A 162 2.96 -16.06 7.95
CA ASP A 162 2.72 -17.51 7.96
C ASP A 162 2.39 -18.02 9.36
N LEU A 163 3.14 -17.56 10.37
CA LEU A 163 2.85 -17.87 11.78
C LEU A 163 1.46 -17.34 12.19
N SER A 164 1.13 -16.13 11.75
CA SER A 164 -0.14 -15.49 12.07
C SER A 164 -1.32 -16.29 11.54
N VAL A 165 -1.27 -16.70 10.27
CA VAL A 165 -2.26 -17.57 9.61
C VAL A 165 -2.35 -18.94 10.30
N LYS A 166 -1.22 -19.52 10.71
CA LYS A 166 -1.19 -20.81 11.42
C LYS A 166 -1.99 -20.74 12.73
N PHE A 167 -1.79 -19.72 13.54
CA PHE A 167 -2.50 -19.57 14.82
C PHE A 167 -3.94 -19.10 14.64
N GLU A 168 -4.24 -18.36 13.58
CA GLU A 168 -5.61 -18.06 13.18
C GLU A 168 -6.39 -19.35 12.84
N GLY A 169 -5.74 -20.31 12.17
CA GLY A 169 -6.30 -21.64 11.92
C GLY A 169 -6.59 -22.47 13.18
N PHE A 170 -5.95 -22.14 14.32
CA PHE A 170 -6.26 -22.72 15.62
C PHE A 170 -7.35 -21.94 16.39
N GLY A 171 -7.99 -20.95 15.76
CA GLY A 171 -9.04 -20.15 16.39
C GLY A 171 -8.52 -18.98 17.23
N LEU A 172 -7.26 -18.54 17.03
CA LEU A 172 -6.70 -17.34 17.66
C LEU A 172 -6.43 -16.26 16.60
N PRO A 173 -7.40 -15.37 16.32
CA PRO A 173 -7.20 -14.23 15.43
C PRO A 173 -6.06 -13.36 15.93
N ASN A 174 -5.07 -13.11 15.09
CA ASN A 174 -3.88 -12.35 15.44
C ASN A 174 -3.33 -11.67 14.19
N TYR A 175 -2.60 -10.57 14.34
CA TYR A 175 -1.93 -9.92 13.21
C TYR A 175 -0.70 -9.14 13.69
N PRO A 176 0.38 -9.11 12.89
CA PRO A 176 1.48 -8.19 13.14
C PRO A 176 1.11 -6.76 12.76
N SER A 177 1.67 -5.79 13.48
CA SER A 177 1.54 -4.38 13.17
C SER A 177 2.89 -3.68 13.39
N ARG A 178 2.99 -2.40 13.02
CA ARG A 178 4.17 -1.51 13.07
C ARG A 178 4.90 -1.33 11.74
N ILE A 179 5.87 -0.43 11.76
CA ILE A 179 6.57 0.18 10.61
C ILE A 179 6.96 -0.83 9.53
N PRO A 180 7.61 -1.97 9.81
CA PRO A 180 7.98 -2.93 8.76
C PRO A 180 6.76 -3.45 8.00
N PHE A 181 5.68 -3.79 8.70
CA PHE A 181 4.46 -4.31 8.08
C PHE A 181 3.73 -3.23 7.28
N ILE A 182 3.69 -1.99 7.74
CA ILE A 182 2.98 -0.92 7.02
C ILE A 182 3.74 -0.47 5.76
N PHE A 183 5.07 -0.31 5.85
CA PHE A 183 5.86 0.27 4.75
C PHE A 183 6.48 -0.77 3.81
N TRP A 184 6.85 -1.96 4.29
CA TRP A 184 7.53 -2.96 3.45
C TRP A 184 6.61 -4.01 2.84
N GLU A 185 5.39 -4.18 3.35
CA GLU A 185 4.46 -5.19 2.84
C GLU A 185 4.10 -4.98 1.36
N GLN A 186 4.04 -3.73 0.90
CA GLN A 186 3.85 -3.41 -0.54
C GLN A 186 4.91 -4.05 -1.46
N TYR A 187 6.14 -4.26 -0.97
CA TYR A 187 7.21 -4.87 -1.77
C TYR A 187 7.07 -6.40 -1.89
N MET A 188 6.19 -7.04 -1.11
CA MET A 188 5.89 -8.48 -1.24
C MET A 188 5.43 -8.81 -2.65
N THR A 189 4.37 -8.14 -3.10
CA THR A 189 3.64 -8.43 -4.33
C THR A 189 4.02 -7.51 -5.49
N LEU A 190 4.86 -6.48 -5.26
CA LEU A 190 5.20 -5.47 -6.27
C LEU A 190 5.61 -6.07 -7.63
N ARG A 191 6.49 -7.07 -7.65
CA ARG A 191 7.00 -7.65 -8.90
C ARG A 191 5.93 -8.40 -9.67
N SER A 192 5.16 -9.26 -8.99
CA SER A 192 4.09 -10.04 -9.63
C SER A 192 2.96 -9.13 -10.10
N SER A 193 2.57 -8.16 -9.28
CA SER A 193 1.54 -7.18 -9.63
C SER A 193 1.96 -6.33 -10.83
N LEU A 194 3.20 -5.83 -10.86
CA LEU A 194 3.71 -5.07 -12.00
C LEU A 194 3.72 -5.91 -13.28
N ALA A 195 4.17 -7.16 -13.22
CA ALA A 195 4.18 -8.06 -14.38
C ALA A 195 2.75 -8.29 -14.92
N MET A 196 1.77 -8.54 -14.03
CA MET A 196 0.37 -8.69 -14.43
C MET A 196 -0.21 -7.41 -15.03
N ILE A 197 0.07 -6.24 -14.44
CA ILE A 197 -0.40 -4.95 -14.95
C ILE A 197 0.19 -4.68 -16.33
N LEU A 198 1.51 -4.87 -16.51
CA LEU A 198 2.15 -4.68 -17.81
C LEU A 198 1.58 -5.63 -18.88
N ALA A 199 1.36 -6.90 -18.54
CA ALA A 199 0.74 -7.86 -19.45
C ALA A 199 -0.67 -7.43 -19.86
N CYS A 200 -1.49 -6.99 -18.90
CA CYS A 200 -2.85 -6.50 -19.17
C CYS A 200 -2.84 -5.24 -20.05
N VAL A 201 -1.96 -4.28 -19.75
CA VAL A 201 -1.83 -3.04 -20.53
C VAL A 201 -1.36 -3.34 -21.95
N LEU A 202 -0.40 -4.25 -22.15
CA LEU A 202 0.06 -4.64 -23.48
C LEU A 202 -1.02 -5.37 -24.29
N GLN A 203 -1.80 -6.23 -23.64
CA GLN A 203 -2.93 -6.91 -24.29
C GLN A 203 -4.02 -5.92 -24.71
N ALA A 204 -4.37 -4.97 -23.83
CA ALA A 204 -5.32 -3.91 -24.14
C ALA A 204 -4.81 -3.00 -25.27
N ALA A 205 -3.52 -2.65 -25.23
CA ALA A 205 -2.86 -1.85 -26.28
C ALA A 205 -2.89 -2.57 -27.63
N LEU A 206 -2.67 -3.88 -27.68
CA LEU A 206 -2.75 -4.67 -28.92
C LEU A 206 -4.14 -4.56 -29.55
N VAL A 207 -5.21 -4.75 -28.75
CA VAL A 207 -6.59 -4.66 -29.23
C VAL A 207 -6.91 -3.25 -29.70
N LEU A 208 -6.56 -2.23 -28.92
CA LEU A 208 -6.84 -0.83 -29.25
C LEU A 208 -6.11 -0.37 -30.51
N VAL A 209 -4.81 -0.68 -30.63
CA VAL A 209 -4.02 -0.31 -31.81
C VAL A 209 -4.45 -1.09 -33.03
N SER A 210 -4.81 -2.37 -32.89
CA SER A 210 -5.35 -3.15 -34.01
C SER A 210 -6.65 -2.55 -34.55
N LEU A 211 -7.52 -2.04 -33.67
CA LEU A 211 -8.75 -1.37 -34.08
C LEU A 211 -8.45 -0.01 -34.73
N LEU A 212 -7.52 0.77 -34.15
CA LEU A 212 -7.17 2.11 -34.64
C LEU A 212 -6.47 2.07 -36.01
N LEU A 213 -5.53 1.14 -36.20
CA LEU A 213 -4.78 0.98 -37.45
C LEU A 213 -5.47 0.09 -38.47
N LEU A 214 -6.61 -0.53 -38.09
CA LEU A 214 -7.32 -1.55 -38.89
C LEU A 214 -6.42 -2.69 -39.40
N SER A 215 -5.29 -2.94 -38.72
CA SER A 215 -4.28 -3.94 -39.09
C SER A 215 -3.71 -4.61 -37.85
N VAL A 216 -3.99 -5.91 -37.72
CA VAL A 216 -3.47 -6.74 -36.62
C VAL A 216 -1.95 -6.85 -36.71
N TRP A 217 -1.41 -6.99 -37.93
CA TRP A 217 0.03 -7.14 -38.15
C TRP A 217 0.81 -5.88 -37.75
N ALA A 218 0.33 -4.69 -38.15
CA ALA A 218 0.92 -3.43 -37.69
C ALA A 218 0.87 -3.30 -36.17
N ALA A 219 -0.24 -3.67 -35.54
CA ALA A 219 -0.38 -3.65 -34.09
C ALA A 219 0.62 -4.58 -33.39
N VAL A 220 0.87 -5.78 -33.93
CA VAL A 220 1.90 -6.69 -33.41
C VAL A 220 3.29 -6.06 -33.46
N LEU A 221 3.67 -5.41 -34.57
CA LEU A 221 4.95 -4.71 -34.70
C LEU A 221 5.10 -3.56 -33.70
N VAL A 222 4.02 -2.79 -33.48
CA VAL A 222 3.98 -1.74 -32.44
C VAL A 222 4.23 -2.33 -31.06
N ILE A 223 3.55 -3.42 -30.70
CA ILE A 223 3.72 -4.08 -29.39
C ILE A 223 5.13 -4.66 -29.22
N LEU A 224 5.72 -5.25 -30.27
CA LEU A 224 7.10 -5.72 -30.24
C LEU A 224 8.10 -4.57 -30.00
N SER A 225 7.90 -3.42 -30.66
CA SER A 225 8.71 -2.21 -30.43
C SER A 225 8.57 -1.68 -29.00
N VAL A 226 7.34 -1.67 -28.45
CA VAL A 226 7.10 -1.29 -27.04
C VAL A 226 7.78 -2.27 -26.07
N LEU A 227 7.71 -3.58 -26.32
CA LEU A 227 8.37 -4.60 -25.51
C LEU A 227 9.89 -4.45 -25.52
N ALA A 228 10.49 -4.21 -26.69
CA ALA A 228 11.92 -3.92 -26.80
C ALA A 228 12.31 -2.64 -26.02
N SER A 229 11.48 -1.60 -26.10
CA SER A 229 11.69 -0.35 -25.34
C SER A 229 11.60 -0.57 -23.83
N LEU A 230 10.61 -1.33 -23.36
CA LEU A 230 10.48 -1.71 -21.95
C LEU A 230 11.72 -2.47 -21.46
N ALA A 231 12.20 -3.45 -22.23
CA ALA A 231 13.40 -4.21 -21.88
C ALA A 231 14.63 -3.29 -21.75
N GLN A 232 14.80 -2.33 -22.65
CA GLN A 232 15.87 -1.33 -22.58
C GLN A 232 15.72 -0.41 -21.35
N ILE A 233 14.50 0.04 -21.02
CA ILE A 233 14.25 0.86 -19.81
C ILE A 233 14.59 0.05 -18.54
N PHE A 234 14.17 -1.21 -18.44
CA PHE A 234 14.54 -2.09 -17.32
C PHE A 234 16.07 -2.30 -17.22
N GLY A 235 16.75 -2.46 -18.36
CA GLY A 235 18.21 -2.52 -18.41
C GLY A 235 18.88 -1.24 -17.92
N ALA A 236 18.42 -0.09 -18.41
CA ALA A 236 18.92 1.22 -17.99
C ALA A 236 18.66 1.51 -16.51
N MET A 237 17.50 1.14 -15.97
CA MET A 237 17.22 1.21 -14.53
C MET A 237 18.24 0.43 -13.70
N THR A 238 18.63 -0.76 -14.19
CA THR A 238 19.62 -1.61 -13.53
C THR A 238 21.01 -0.95 -13.57
N LEU A 239 21.41 -0.36 -14.70
CA LEU A 239 22.68 0.34 -14.86
C LEU A 239 22.77 1.61 -13.99
N LEU A 240 21.67 2.35 -13.85
CA LEU A 240 21.58 3.54 -12.98
C LEU A 240 21.41 3.20 -11.49
N GLY A 241 21.33 1.91 -11.16
CA GLY A 241 21.11 1.44 -9.78
C GLY A 241 19.78 1.92 -9.18
N ILE A 242 18.76 2.16 -10.01
CA ILE A 242 17.42 2.55 -9.57
C ILE A 242 16.69 1.28 -9.12
N LYS A 243 16.43 1.16 -7.81
CA LYS A 243 15.71 0.00 -7.26
C LYS A 243 14.24 0.05 -7.66
N LEU A 244 13.67 -1.11 -7.95
CA LEU A 244 12.25 -1.23 -8.24
C LEU A 244 11.42 -0.95 -6.98
N SER A 245 10.77 0.21 -6.95
CA SER A 245 9.77 0.58 -5.96
C SER A 245 8.44 0.92 -6.63
N ALA A 246 7.42 1.29 -5.85
CA ALA A 246 6.11 1.66 -6.40
C ALA A 246 6.19 2.81 -7.41
N ILE A 247 7.12 3.76 -7.23
CA ILE A 247 7.24 4.94 -8.09
C ILE A 247 7.82 4.60 -9.47
N PRO A 248 9.00 3.95 -9.59
CA PRO A 248 9.47 3.46 -10.88
C PRO A 248 8.48 2.50 -11.56
N ALA A 249 7.75 1.69 -10.79
CA ALA A 249 6.71 0.81 -11.34
C ALA A 249 5.60 1.61 -12.06
N VAL A 250 5.12 2.70 -11.47
CA VAL A 250 4.15 3.59 -12.11
C VAL A 250 4.74 4.27 -13.35
N ILE A 251 5.99 4.73 -13.29
CA ILE A 251 6.66 5.35 -14.44
C ILE A 251 6.85 4.35 -15.60
N LEU A 252 7.13 3.08 -15.29
CA LEU A 252 7.20 2.01 -16.29
C LEU A 252 5.84 1.79 -16.97
N ILE A 253 4.74 1.79 -16.21
CA ILE A 253 3.39 1.69 -16.80
C ILE A 253 3.09 2.91 -17.68
N LEU A 254 3.42 4.12 -17.21
CA LEU A 254 3.29 5.36 -17.99
C LEU A 254 4.12 5.30 -19.28
N SER A 255 5.32 4.72 -19.22
CA SER A 255 6.21 4.60 -20.37
C SER A 255 5.54 3.83 -21.52
N VAL A 256 4.78 2.77 -21.23
CA VAL A 256 4.04 2.01 -22.24
C VAL A 256 3.10 2.91 -23.03
N GLY A 257 2.34 3.78 -22.36
CA GLY A 257 1.44 4.72 -23.01
C GLY A 257 2.18 5.75 -23.87
N MET A 258 3.32 6.27 -23.39
CA MET A 258 4.15 7.18 -24.17
C MET A 258 4.73 6.51 -25.43
N MET A 259 5.27 5.29 -25.30
CA MET A 259 5.83 4.55 -26.45
C MET A 259 4.74 4.23 -27.48
N LEU A 260 3.55 3.85 -27.03
CA LEU A 260 2.40 3.56 -27.88
C LEU A 260 2.02 4.78 -28.72
N CYS A 261 1.92 5.95 -28.09
CA CYS A 261 1.60 7.20 -28.75
C CYS A 261 2.62 7.53 -29.86
N PHE A 262 3.91 7.39 -29.56
CA PHE A 262 4.97 7.65 -30.54
C PHE A 262 4.91 6.70 -31.74
N ASN A 263 4.78 5.38 -31.49
CA ASN A 263 4.70 4.39 -32.56
C ASN A 263 3.45 4.53 -33.43
N VAL A 264 2.29 4.84 -32.84
CA VAL A 264 1.05 5.04 -33.59
C VAL A 264 1.14 6.27 -34.49
N HIS A 265 1.67 7.40 -33.99
CA HIS A 265 1.85 8.59 -34.82
C HIS A 265 2.80 8.36 -35.99
N ILE A 266 3.86 7.58 -35.81
CA ILE A 266 4.75 7.17 -36.89
C ILE A 266 4.03 6.25 -37.89
N SER A 267 3.23 5.30 -37.41
CA SER A 267 2.43 4.41 -38.27
C SER A 267 1.44 5.18 -39.14
N LEU A 268 0.91 6.29 -38.62
CA LEU A 268 0.00 7.21 -39.33
C LEU A 268 0.74 8.32 -40.10
N LEU A 269 2.07 8.27 -40.17
CA LEU A 269 2.93 9.27 -40.84
C LEU A 269 2.76 10.72 -40.33
N SER A 270 2.34 10.88 -39.07
CA SER A 270 2.00 12.17 -38.44
C SER A 270 3.16 12.73 -37.61
N LEU A 271 4.18 13.27 -38.29
CA LEU A 271 5.42 13.75 -37.64
C LEU A 271 5.26 15.04 -36.82
N GLY A 272 4.40 15.98 -37.24
CA GLY A 272 4.24 17.28 -36.56
C GLY A 272 3.81 17.16 -35.10
N PRO A 273 2.66 16.51 -34.81
CA PRO A 273 2.20 16.28 -33.44
C PRO A 273 3.19 15.49 -32.59
N LEU A 274 3.89 14.52 -33.20
CA LEU A 274 4.88 13.70 -32.53
C LEU A 274 6.06 14.52 -32.01
N VAL A 275 6.69 15.32 -32.87
CA VAL A 275 7.84 16.16 -32.50
C VAL A 275 7.44 17.18 -31.43
N HIS A 276 6.24 17.76 -31.55
CA HIS A 276 5.71 18.67 -30.53
C HIS A 276 5.50 17.97 -29.17
N GLY A 277 4.93 16.77 -29.16
CA GLY A 277 4.73 15.98 -27.94
C GLY A 277 6.04 15.58 -27.26
N MET A 278 7.06 15.24 -28.05
CA MET A 278 8.39 14.89 -27.53
C MET A 278 9.10 16.11 -26.93
N LEU A 279 9.04 17.27 -27.60
CA LEU A 279 9.67 18.50 -27.11
C LEU A 279 9.02 18.99 -25.81
N THR A 280 7.69 19.01 -25.76
CA THR A 280 6.95 19.42 -24.55
C THR A 280 7.21 18.50 -23.37
N SER A 281 7.25 17.18 -23.60
CA SER A 281 7.62 16.20 -22.56
C SER A 281 9.06 16.38 -22.09
N GLY A 282 10.00 16.67 -23.00
CA GLY A 282 11.39 16.98 -22.66
C GLY A 282 11.54 18.21 -21.77
N VAL A 283 10.83 19.30 -22.09
CA VAL A 283 10.83 20.52 -21.25
C VAL A 283 10.23 20.25 -19.87
N ALA A 284 9.14 19.48 -19.80
CA ALA A 284 8.52 19.11 -18.53
C ALA A 284 9.47 18.30 -17.64
N VAL A 285 10.21 17.35 -18.21
CA VAL A 285 11.20 16.55 -17.47
C VAL A 285 12.42 17.39 -17.09
N PHE A 286 12.87 18.31 -17.95
CA PHE A 286 13.94 19.24 -17.63
C PHE A 286 13.60 20.12 -16.42
N MET A 287 12.35 20.57 -16.29
CA MET A 287 11.92 21.32 -15.11
C MET A 287 12.14 20.52 -13.81
N LEU A 288 11.95 19.19 -13.83
CA LEU A 288 12.16 18.33 -12.66
C LEU A 288 13.63 18.26 -12.22
N SER A 289 14.60 18.53 -13.11
CA SER A 289 16.02 18.51 -12.74
C SER A 289 16.42 19.65 -11.80
N THR A 290 15.58 20.68 -11.67
CA THR A 290 15.81 21.82 -10.76
C THR A 290 15.34 21.56 -9.34
N SER A 291 14.81 20.36 -9.05
CA SER A 291 14.31 20.00 -7.72
C SER A 291 15.43 19.94 -6.68
N PRO A 292 15.23 20.48 -5.46
CA PRO A 292 16.23 20.37 -4.38
C PRO A 292 16.32 18.95 -3.78
N PHE A 293 15.39 18.06 -4.12
CA PHE A 293 15.31 16.72 -3.54
C PHE A 293 16.02 15.70 -4.44
N GLU A 294 17.09 15.08 -3.93
CA GLU A 294 17.82 14.00 -4.62
C GLU A 294 16.89 12.85 -5.04
N PHE A 295 15.89 12.57 -4.20
CA PHE A 295 14.85 11.58 -4.49
C PHE A 295 14.12 11.84 -5.81
N VAL A 296 13.74 13.11 -6.06
CA VAL A 296 13.02 13.54 -7.27
C VAL A 296 13.94 13.44 -8.48
N ILE A 297 15.16 13.97 -8.38
CA ILE A 297 16.14 13.90 -9.46
C ILE A 297 16.41 12.45 -9.87
N ARG A 298 16.66 11.57 -8.90
CA ARG A 298 17.06 10.20 -9.18
C ARG A 298 15.93 9.29 -9.66
N HIS A 299 14.75 9.34 -9.03
CA HIS A 299 13.68 8.39 -9.31
C HIS A 299 12.68 8.89 -10.36
N PHE A 300 12.53 10.21 -10.50
CA PHE A 300 11.64 10.81 -11.49
C PHE A 300 12.44 11.32 -12.69
N CYS A 301 13.34 12.28 -12.48
CA CYS A 301 14.03 12.94 -13.59
C CYS A 301 14.87 11.96 -14.42
N PHE A 302 15.83 11.26 -13.82
CA PHE A 302 16.67 10.30 -14.57
C PHE A 302 15.86 9.19 -15.24
N LEU A 303 14.84 8.65 -14.57
CA LEU A 303 14.02 7.59 -15.14
C LEU A 303 13.17 8.10 -16.30
N LEU A 304 12.56 9.28 -16.19
CA LEU A 304 11.78 9.89 -17.27
C LEU A 304 12.67 10.30 -18.46
N ILE A 305 13.88 10.79 -18.20
CA ILE A 305 14.87 11.05 -19.28
C ILE A 305 15.18 9.76 -20.03
N VAL A 306 15.47 8.66 -19.32
CA VAL A 306 15.72 7.35 -19.95
C VAL A 306 14.53 6.93 -20.79
N VAL A 307 13.31 7.02 -20.25
CA VAL A 307 12.08 6.67 -20.96
C VAL A 307 11.92 7.52 -22.22
N LEU A 308 12.16 8.83 -22.14
CA LEU A 308 12.07 9.72 -23.31
C LEU A 308 13.14 9.40 -24.34
N CYS A 309 14.40 9.19 -23.95
CA CYS A 309 15.50 8.88 -24.87
C CYS A 309 15.30 7.53 -25.55
N VAL A 310 14.98 6.49 -24.79
CA VAL A 310 14.70 5.14 -25.32
C VAL A 310 13.48 5.19 -26.23
N GLY A 311 12.42 5.85 -25.81
CA GLY A 311 11.20 5.97 -26.61
C GLY A 311 11.38 6.75 -27.89
N ALA A 312 12.07 7.89 -27.82
CA ALA A 312 12.45 8.67 -28.98
C ALA A 312 13.27 7.83 -29.97
N GLY A 313 14.35 7.20 -29.50
CA GLY A 313 15.26 6.43 -30.34
C GLY A 313 14.57 5.25 -31.01
N ASN A 314 13.82 4.45 -30.24
CA ASN A 314 13.13 3.29 -30.79
C ASN A 314 11.97 3.69 -31.71
N SER A 315 11.19 4.72 -31.37
CA SER A 315 10.03 5.09 -32.17
C SER A 315 10.39 5.88 -33.43
N LEU A 316 11.43 6.74 -33.39
CA LEU A 316 11.82 7.56 -34.55
C LEU A 316 12.79 6.87 -35.50
N VAL A 317 13.61 5.94 -35.01
CA VAL A 317 14.66 5.31 -35.81
C VAL A 317 14.35 3.84 -36.06
N VAL A 318 14.24 3.05 -34.98
CA VAL A 318 14.12 1.59 -35.08
C VAL A 318 12.78 1.18 -35.68
N PHE A 319 11.69 1.82 -35.25
CA PHE A 319 10.34 1.44 -35.66
C PHE A 319 10.05 1.71 -37.14
N PRO A 320 10.44 2.86 -37.75
CA PRO A 320 10.36 3.04 -39.20
C PRO A 320 11.17 2.02 -40.00
N ILE A 321 12.36 1.65 -39.53
CA ILE A 321 13.17 0.59 -40.17
C ILE A 321 12.44 -0.74 -40.09
N LEU A 322 11.85 -1.06 -38.94
CA LEU A 322 11.06 -2.27 -38.73
C LEU A 322 9.83 -2.30 -39.65
N LEU A 323 9.11 -1.18 -39.79
CA LEU A 323 7.98 -1.05 -40.73
C LEU A 323 8.44 -1.16 -42.20
N SER A 324 9.63 -0.67 -42.54
CA SER A 324 10.18 -0.82 -43.90
C SER A 324 10.49 -2.28 -44.24
N MET A 325 10.99 -3.05 -43.27
CA MET A 325 11.37 -4.45 -43.48
C MET A 325 10.20 -5.44 -43.34
N LEU A 326 9.28 -5.18 -42.43
CA LEU A 326 8.23 -6.11 -42.00
C LEU A 326 6.83 -5.50 -42.03
N GLY A 327 6.65 -4.29 -42.55
CA GLY A 327 5.34 -3.61 -42.52
C GLY A 327 4.26 -4.31 -43.35
N PRO A 328 2.97 -4.05 -43.05
CA PRO A 328 1.88 -4.53 -43.88
C PRO A 328 1.92 -3.87 -45.28
N GLU A 329 1.37 -4.56 -46.27
CA GLU A 329 1.20 -4.00 -47.62
C GLU A 329 0.28 -2.78 -47.60
N ALA A 330 0.53 -1.84 -48.50
CA ALA A 330 -0.28 -0.63 -48.62
C ALA A 330 -1.70 -0.99 -49.06
N GLU A 331 -2.71 -0.47 -48.35
CA GLU A 331 -4.13 -0.72 -48.66
C GLU A 331 -4.54 -0.16 -50.03
N LEU A 332 -3.85 0.88 -50.51
CA LEU A 332 -4.08 1.50 -51.81
C LEU A 332 -2.91 1.20 -52.74
N VAL A 333 -3.05 0.17 -53.58
CA VAL A 333 -2.13 -0.10 -54.70
C VAL A 333 -2.72 0.54 -55.97
N PRO A 334 -2.07 1.56 -56.55
CA PRO A 334 -2.55 2.23 -57.75
C PRO A 334 -2.52 1.28 -58.96
N LEU A 335 -3.65 1.15 -59.66
CA LEU A 335 -3.85 0.16 -60.74
C LEU A 335 -2.88 0.32 -61.92
N GLU A 336 -2.47 1.55 -62.23
CA GLU A 336 -1.61 1.78 -63.40
C GLU A 336 -0.12 1.81 -63.06
N HIS A 337 0.28 2.32 -61.90
CA HIS A 337 1.68 2.52 -61.53
C HIS A 337 1.86 2.18 -60.03
N PRO A 338 2.32 0.97 -59.69
CA PRO A 338 2.40 0.50 -58.30
C PRO A 338 3.28 1.37 -57.40
N ASP A 339 4.20 2.15 -57.98
CA ASP A 339 5.17 2.97 -57.24
C ASP A 339 4.72 4.41 -56.96
N ARG A 340 3.51 4.83 -57.40
CA ARG A 340 3.02 6.21 -57.19
C ARG A 340 1.53 6.30 -56.98
N ILE A 341 1.11 7.05 -55.96
CA ILE A 341 -0.31 7.40 -55.76
C ILE A 341 -0.78 8.24 -56.96
N SER A 342 -1.95 7.93 -57.50
CA SER A 342 -2.55 8.71 -58.59
C SER A 342 -2.70 10.18 -58.17
N THR A 343 -2.16 11.11 -58.94
CA THR A 343 -2.24 12.55 -58.65
C THR A 343 -3.70 12.95 -58.48
N PRO A 344 -4.06 13.70 -57.41
CA PRO A 344 -5.43 14.17 -57.23
C PRO A 344 -5.87 14.95 -58.47
N SER A 345 -7.10 14.72 -58.91
CA SER A 345 -7.65 15.40 -60.09
C SER A 345 -7.55 16.93 -59.90
N PRO A 346 -7.12 17.69 -60.92
CA PRO A 346 -6.94 19.13 -60.79
C PRO A 346 -8.26 19.78 -60.33
N LEU A 347 -8.14 20.76 -59.43
CA LEU A 347 -9.28 21.55 -58.95
C LEU A 347 -10.08 22.08 -60.17
N PRO A 348 -11.42 21.95 -60.17
CA PRO A 348 -12.22 22.44 -61.29
C PRO A 348 -12.00 23.95 -61.43
N VAL A 349 -11.38 24.35 -62.55
CA VAL A 349 -11.20 25.75 -62.91
C VAL A 349 -12.58 26.36 -63.10
N ARG A 350 -12.99 27.28 -62.22
CA ARG A 350 -14.18 28.10 -62.44
C ARG A 350 -13.97 28.89 -63.73
N SER A 351 -14.65 28.47 -64.80
CA SER A 351 -14.74 29.21 -66.07
C SER A 351 -15.41 30.55 -65.80
N SER A 352 -14.62 31.63 -65.72
CA SER A 352 -15.15 32.99 -65.75
C SER A 352 -15.56 33.33 -67.18
N LYS A 353 -16.79 32.96 -67.56
CA LYS A 353 -17.44 33.52 -68.76
C LYS A 353 -17.76 34.99 -68.48
N ARG A 354 -16.87 35.88 -68.91
CA ARG A 354 -17.08 37.32 -68.97
C ARG A 354 -18.15 37.62 -70.02
N SER A 355 -19.41 37.71 -69.59
CA SER A 355 -20.52 38.16 -70.44
C SER A 355 -20.47 39.69 -70.57
N ASN A 356 -19.89 40.19 -71.66
CA ASN A 356 -20.12 41.56 -72.12
C ASN A 356 -21.62 41.74 -72.41
N LYS A 357 -22.32 42.49 -71.57
CA LYS A 357 -23.59 43.14 -71.94
C LYS A 357 -23.38 44.65 -71.92
N SER A 358 -23.28 45.22 -73.12
CA SER A 358 -23.42 46.64 -73.39
C SER A 358 -24.82 47.10 -73.02
N PHE A 359 -24.93 48.06 -72.10
CA PHE A 359 -26.19 48.74 -71.80
C PHE A 359 -26.14 50.13 -72.44
N SER A 360 -26.91 50.32 -73.51
CA SER A 360 -27.21 51.62 -74.10
C SER A 360 -28.61 52.00 -73.61
N GLY A 361 -28.75 53.17 -72.99
CA GLY A 361 -30.00 53.61 -72.38
C GLY A 361 -29.94 55.08 -71.98
N ASN A 362 -30.30 55.93 -72.94
CA ASN A 362 -30.42 57.38 -72.84
C ASN A 362 -31.68 57.76 -72.03
N GLY A 363 -31.64 58.86 -71.27
CA GLY A 363 -32.85 59.65 -70.94
C GLY A 363 -33.22 59.86 -69.46
N SER A 364 -32.67 60.93 -68.88
CA SER A 364 -33.39 62.03 -68.19
C SER A 364 -34.37 61.76 -67.03
N ARG A 365 -33.99 62.17 -65.80
CA ARG A 365 -34.64 63.27 -65.04
C ARG A 365 -34.03 63.48 -63.63
N THR A 366 -33.38 64.63 -63.50
CA THR A 366 -33.40 65.59 -62.39
C THR A 366 -33.78 65.13 -60.97
N TYR A 367 -32.87 65.29 -60.02
CA TYR A 367 -33.06 66.15 -58.83
C TYR A 367 -31.70 66.75 -58.40
N LYS A 368 -31.71 68.05 -58.13
CA LYS A 368 -30.57 68.92 -57.83
C LYS A 368 -30.69 69.36 -56.37
N LYS A 369 -29.67 69.17 -55.53
CA LYS A 369 -28.94 70.25 -54.83
C LYS A 369 -27.89 69.72 -53.85
N GLU A 370 -26.80 70.46 -53.86
CA GLU A 370 -25.46 70.32 -53.29
C GLU A 370 -25.38 71.08 -51.91
N PRO A 371 -24.21 71.32 -51.27
CA PRO A 371 -23.45 70.41 -50.41
C PRO A 371 -23.00 71.05 -49.05
N GLN A 372 -22.15 70.31 -48.31
CA GLN A 372 -21.08 70.75 -47.39
C GLN A 372 -21.37 71.68 -46.20
N GLY A 373 -20.82 71.31 -45.05
CA GLY A 373 -20.57 72.23 -43.93
C GLY A 373 -19.85 71.53 -42.77
N LEU A 374 -18.53 71.76 -42.67
CA LEU A 374 -17.69 71.51 -41.49
C LEU A 374 -18.10 72.45 -40.33
N GLU A 375 -17.92 71.98 -39.09
CA GLU A 375 -17.80 72.60 -37.74
C GLU A 375 -17.76 74.14 -37.57
N PRO A 376 -18.09 74.76 -36.38
CA PRO A 376 -17.51 74.40 -35.05
C PRO A 376 -18.30 74.75 -33.75
N LYS A 377 -17.91 74.15 -32.62
CA LYS A 377 -17.30 74.83 -31.44
C LYS A 377 -16.90 73.87 -30.32
#